data_AF-A0A0W0SMH9-F1
#
_entry.id   AF-A0A0W0SMH9-F1
#
_cell.length_a   1.000
_cell.length_b   1.000
_cell.length_c   1.000
_cell.angle_alpha   90.00
_cell.angle_beta   90.00
_cell.angle_gamma   90.00
#
_symmetry.space_group_name_H-M   'P 1'
#
loop_
_entity.id
_entity.type
_entity.pdbx_description
1 polymer ?
#
loop_
_entity_poly.entity_id
_entity_poly.type
_entity_poly.pdbx_seq_one_letter_code
_entity_poly.pdbx_strand_id
1 'polypeptide(L)'
;MKILVGGTVISLNDLLTLNHVNMDNVPGNIITLQQNLQINISSLVRDLHHMLPPEPPRPEEPSRTTREWVEFEGGLSSSWVDDNRPEEDKYREVDKPNEQYQRELREYQQKLRDYQQDYETYSKKLGAVHNSDIYKNKMTELRNLQNVQGILHNSVPIPEWQDVKEKLTQAINTSGTKREEGERLLEKLNNIENSNLSPERKVERAIDAMLEEYRSILRSGLTGVFTKQTGSSLAQNLQDFSTENLGITLPTSLSKGQPLSIESLHRAGCVSDDLYKGITGKTPGDKYEVGKGPEVESYYTNNML
;
A
#
# COMPACT_ATOMS: atom_id res chain seq x y z
N MET A 1 -7.33 0.29 -15.47
CA MET A 1 -6.16 -0.22 -14.73
C MET A 1 -6.19 -1.73 -14.58
N LYS A 2 -5.03 -2.36 -14.81
CA LYS A 2 -4.78 -3.78 -14.57
C LYS A 2 -3.74 -3.94 -13.46
N ILE A 3 -3.87 -5.02 -12.70
CA ILE A 3 -2.99 -5.36 -11.59
C ILE A 3 -2.54 -6.82 -11.71
N LEU A 4 -1.38 -7.15 -11.16
CA LEU A 4 -1.01 -8.55 -10.92
C LEU A 4 -1.43 -8.99 -9.53
N VAL A 5 -2.12 -10.13 -9.49
CA VAL A 5 -2.48 -10.85 -8.26
C VAL A 5 -2.06 -12.30 -8.45
N GLY A 6 -1.13 -12.79 -7.62
CA GLY A 6 -0.64 -14.17 -7.70
C GLY A 6 -0.11 -14.54 -9.09
N GLY A 7 0.49 -13.57 -9.80
CA GLY A 7 0.99 -13.76 -11.16
C GLY A 7 -0.07 -13.83 -12.26
N THR A 8 -1.33 -13.49 -11.99
CA THR A 8 -2.39 -13.35 -13.00
C THR A 8 -2.73 -11.88 -13.18
N VAL A 9 -2.86 -11.43 -14.43
CA VAL A 9 -3.30 -10.07 -14.76
C VAL A 9 -4.81 -10.00 -14.62
N ILE A 10 -5.29 -9.13 -13.73
CA ILE A 10 -6.72 -8.94 -13.47
C ILE A 10 -7.05 -7.45 -13.66
N SER A 11 -8.16 -7.15 -14.33
CA SER A 11 -8.64 -5.77 -14.39
C SER A 11 -9.25 -5.38 -13.05
N LEU A 12 -9.05 -4.12 -12.64
CA LEU A 12 -9.52 -3.69 -11.33
C LEU A 12 -11.05 -3.74 -11.21
N ASN A 13 -11.77 -3.50 -12.31
CA ASN A 13 -13.22 -3.65 -12.37
C ASN A 13 -13.67 -5.11 -12.20
N ASP A 14 -12.95 -6.06 -12.78
CA ASP A 14 -13.24 -7.48 -12.60
C ASP A 14 -13.03 -7.89 -11.14
N LEU A 15 -11.96 -7.40 -10.50
CA LEU A 15 -11.71 -7.65 -9.08
C LEU A 15 -12.87 -7.14 -8.20
N LEU A 16 -13.34 -5.91 -8.44
CA LEU A 16 -14.45 -5.32 -7.69
C LEU A 16 -15.75 -6.10 -7.92
N THR A 17 -16.04 -6.47 -9.18
CA THR A 17 -17.24 -7.23 -9.56
C THR A 17 -17.23 -8.62 -8.91
N LEU A 18 -16.10 -9.33 -8.96
CA LEU A 18 -15.92 -10.65 -8.34
C LEU A 18 -16.12 -10.63 -6.82
N ASN A 19 -15.81 -9.50 -6.18
CA ASN A 19 -15.98 -9.33 -4.74
C ASN A 19 -17.29 -8.62 -4.37
N HIS A 20 -18.21 -8.40 -5.31
CA HIS A 20 -19.46 -7.69 -5.08
C HIS A 20 -19.27 -6.31 -4.41
N VAL A 21 -18.17 -5.62 -4.74
CA VAL A 21 -17.89 -4.26 -4.28
C VAL A 21 -18.37 -3.29 -5.35
N ASN A 22 -19.33 -2.45 -4.99
CA ASN A 22 -19.82 -1.41 -5.89
C ASN A 22 -19.08 -0.10 -5.62
N MET A 23 -18.37 0.42 -6.61
CA MET A 23 -17.73 1.74 -6.56
C MET A 23 -18.14 2.52 -7.81
N ASP A 24 -18.99 3.53 -7.62
CA ASP A 24 -19.56 4.33 -8.70
C ASP A 24 -18.51 5.07 -9.54
N ASN A 25 -17.31 5.27 -9.00
CA ASN A 25 -16.14 5.76 -9.72
C ASN A 25 -14.88 5.06 -9.21
N VAL A 26 -14.40 4.10 -9.99
CA VAL A 26 -13.12 3.43 -9.72
C VAL A 26 -11.99 4.40 -10.07
N PRO A 27 -11.18 4.87 -9.09
CA PRO A 27 -10.08 5.78 -9.37
C PRO A 27 -9.10 5.16 -10.35
N GLY A 28 -8.57 5.96 -11.27
CA GLY A 28 -7.50 5.57 -12.19
C GLY A 28 -6.13 5.37 -11.51
N ASN A 29 -6.06 5.31 -10.17
CA ASN A 29 -4.84 5.13 -9.39
C ASN A 29 -5.07 4.15 -8.22
N ILE A 30 -4.22 3.11 -8.09
CA ILE A 30 -4.28 2.14 -6.97
C ILE A 30 -4.20 2.83 -5.61
N ILE A 31 -3.34 3.84 -5.46
CA ILE A 31 -3.13 4.53 -4.17
C ILE A 31 -4.42 5.21 -3.74
N THR A 32 -5.06 5.95 -4.66
CA THR A 32 -6.34 6.63 -4.40
C THR A 32 -7.45 5.62 -4.11
N LEU A 33 -7.47 4.49 -4.83
CA LEU A 33 -8.42 3.41 -4.57
C LEU A 33 -8.22 2.80 -3.18
N GLN A 34 -6.98 2.51 -2.78
CA GLN A 34 -6.64 1.99 -1.45
C GLN A 34 -7.07 2.96 -0.34
N GLN A 35 -6.87 4.28 -0.55
CA GLN A 35 -7.33 5.32 0.37
C GLN A 35 -8.86 5.34 0.47
N ASN A 36 -9.57 5.29 -0.66
CA ASN A 36 -11.03 5.25 -0.68
C ASN A 36 -11.59 4.00 0.02
N LEU A 37 -10.97 2.83 -0.22
CA LEU A 37 -11.32 1.59 0.47
C LEU A 37 -11.12 1.72 1.98
N GLN A 38 -10.00 2.28 2.43
CA GLN A 38 -9.73 2.50 3.86
C GLN A 38 -10.79 3.41 4.51
N ILE A 39 -11.21 4.48 3.81
CA ILE A 39 -12.26 5.40 4.29
C ILE A 39 -13.59 4.65 4.41
N ASN A 40 -13.99 3.92 3.37
CA ASN A 40 -15.25 3.18 3.35
C ASN A 40 -15.29 2.09 4.43
N ILE A 41 -14.21 1.32 4.58
CA ILE A 41 -14.06 0.32 5.65
C ILE A 41 -14.18 0.98 7.02
N SER A 42 -13.48 2.09 7.25
CA SER A 42 -13.52 2.80 8.54
C SER A 42 -14.91 3.34 8.85
N SER A 43 -15.61 3.89 7.85
CA SER A 43 -16.99 4.36 7.98
C SER A 43 -17.94 3.21 8.28
N LEU A 44 -17.81 2.09 7.58
CA LEU A 44 -18.70 0.93 7.76
C LEU A 44 -18.47 0.25 9.11
N VAL A 45 -17.23 0.16 9.58
CA VAL A 45 -16.90 -0.30 10.94
C VAL A 45 -17.56 0.61 11.98
N ARG A 46 -17.54 1.93 11.78
CA ARG A 46 -18.19 2.89 12.67
C ARG A 46 -19.71 2.72 12.69
N ASP A 47 -20.34 2.60 11.52
CA ASP A 47 -21.77 2.32 11.40
C ASP A 47 -22.16 1.05 12.15
N LEU A 48 -21.40 -0.03 11.94
CA LEU A 48 -21.63 -1.32 12.61
C LEU A 48 -21.52 -1.19 14.13
N HIS A 49 -20.55 -0.43 14.64
CA HIS A 49 -20.43 -0.17 16.08
C HIS A 49 -21.62 0.63 16.61
N HIS A 50 -22.09 1.66 15.89
CA HIS A 50 -23.25 2.45 16.30
C HIS A 50 -24.57 1.68 16.29
N MET A 51 -24.66 0.58 15.54
CA MET A 51 -25.82 -0.32 15.58
C MET A 51 -25.85 -1.19 16.84
N LEU A 52 -24.71 -1.41 17.50
CA LEU A 52 -24.65 -2.22 18.70
C LEU A 52 -25.20 -1.42 19.89
N PRO A 53 -26.05 -2.03 20.74
CA PRO A 53 -26.43 -1.39 21.99
C PRO A 53 -25.19 -1.14 22.87
N PRO A 54 -25.18 -0.09 23.71
CA PRO A 54 -24.11 0.11 24.68
C PRO A 54 -24.13 -0.98 25.75
N GLU A 55 -22.97 -1.51 26.11
CA GLU A 55 -22.84 -2.49 27.17
C GLU A 55 -23.14 -1.84 28.54
N PRO A 56 -23.95 -2.47 29.40
CA PRO A 56 -24.20 -1.95 30.74
C PRO A 56 -22.89 -1.90 31.55
N PRO A 57 -22.67 -0.87 32.39
CA PRO A 57 -21.47 -0.74 33.19
C PRO A 57 -21.44 -1.81 34.29
N ARG A 58 -20.33 -2.55 34.38
CA ARG A 58 -20.15 -3.55 35.43
C ARG A 58 -19.96 -2.85 36.78
N PRO A 59 -20.70 -3.24 37.83
CA PRO A 59 -20.50 -2.67 39.16
C PRO A 59 -19.13 -3.09 39.71
N GLU A 60 -18.47 -2.15 40.38
CA GLU A 60 -17.18 -2.36 41.04
C GLU A 60 -17.37 -2.96 42.43
N GLU A 61 -16.51 -3.93 42.78
CA GLU A 61 -16.52 -4.55 44.09
C GLU A 61 -15.99 -3.55 45.14
N PRO A 62 -16.67 -3.41 46.30
CA PRO A 62 -16.22 -2.48 47.33
C PRO A 62 -14.89 -2.94 47.92
N SER A 63 -13.95 -2.01 48.08
CA SER A 63 -12.69 -2.27 48.78
C SER A 63 -12.93 -2.44 50.29
N ARG A 64 -12.18 -3.36 50.91
CA ARG A 64 -12.09 -3.50 52.37
C ARG A 64 -11.31 -2.38 53.03
N THR A 65 -10.47 -1.68 52.26
CA THR A 65 -9.68 -0.57 52.75
C THR A 65 -10.24 0.76 52.29
N THR A 66 -10.03 1.80 53.08
CA THR A 66 -10.18 3.19 52.67
C THR A 66 -8.87 3.91 52.85
N ARG A 67 -8.64 4.97 52.07
CA ARG A 67 -7.50 5.85 52.28
C ARG A 67 -7.84 6.83 53.39
N GLU A 68 -7.05 6.82 54.46
CA GLU A 68 -7.06 7.83 55.50
C GLU A 68 -5.86 8.75 55.35
N TRP A 69 -6.06 10.04 55.61
CA TRP A 69 -4.97 11.01 55.58
C TRP A 69 -3.99 10.77 56.74
N VAL A 70 -2.69 10.78 56.46
CA VAL A 70 -1.64 10.62 57.47
C VAL A 70 -1.27 12.00 58.01
N GLU A 71 -1.71 12.25 59.24
CA GLU A 71 -1.31 13.45 59.98
C GLU A 71 0.23 13.50 60.11
N PHE A 72 0.79 14.70 59.95
CA PHE A 72 2.23 14.92 60.07
C PHE A 72 2.70 14.61 61.51
N GLU A 73 3.64 13.69 61.69
CA GLU A 73 4.24 13.38 63.00
C GLU A 73 5.19 14.51 63.44
N GLY A 74 4.57 15.54 64.00
CA GLY A 74 5.20 16.72 64.58
C GLY A 74 4.07 17.57 65.12
N GLY A 75 3.65 17.25 66.35
CA GLY A 75 2.42 17.78 66.95
C GLY A 75 2.23 19.29 66.68
N LEU A 76 1.00 19.63 66.28
CA LEU A 76 0.53 20.95 65.85
C LEU A 76 0.97 21.34 64.44
N SER A 77 0.09 21.05 63.47
CA SER A 77 0.08 21.68 62.16
C SER A 77 0.00 23.20 62.32
N SER A 78 1.15 23.87 62.27
CA SER A 78 1.20 25.29 61.95
C SER A 78 0.66 25.44 60.53
N SER A 79 -0.32 26.32 60.31
CA SER A 79 -0.89 26.66 58.99
C SER A 79 0.11 27.31 58.02
N TRP A 80 1.41 27.16 58.28
CA TRP A 80 2.53 27.87 57.67
C TRP A 80 3.61 26.93 57.14
N VAL A 81 3.40 25.60 57.17
CA VAL A 81 4.32 24.61 56.60
C VAL A 81 3.60 23.87 55.48
N ASP A 82 4.05 24.09 54.23
CA ASP A 82 3.58 23.31 53.09
C ASP A 82 4.03 21.86 53.24
N ASP A 83 3.04 20.95 53.25
CA ASP A 83 3.29 19.51 53.27
C ASP A 83 3.83 19.08 51.89
N ASN A 84 5.17 19.13 51.75
CA ASN A 84 5.91 18.77 50.55
C ASN A 84 6.12 17.26 50.38
N ARG A 85 5.44 16.41 51.17
CA ARG A 85 5.47 14.96 50.96
C ARG A 85 4.86 14.60 49.60
N PRO A 86 5.40 13.58 48.90
CA PRO A 86 4.72 12.95 47.77
C PRO A 86 3.29 12.58 48.14
N GLU A 87 2.35 12.66 47.18
CA GLU A 87 0.93 12.42 47.44
C GLU A 87 0.64 11.01 47.94
N GLU A 88 1.49 10.05 47.60
CA GLU A 88 1.45 8.66 48.08
C GLU A 88 1.77 8.54 49.59
N ASP A 89 2.61 9.42 50.13
CA ASP A 89 3.01 9.42 51.55
C ASP A 89 2.01 10.16 52.45
N LYS A 90 1.02 10.83 51.86
CA LYS A 90 -0.03 11.59 52.57
C LYS A 90 -1.22 10.73 52.97
N TYR A 91 -1.32 9.51 52.45
CA TYR A 91 -2.44 8.62 52.72
C TYR A 91 -1.94 7.25 53.13
N ARG A 92 -2.58 6.67 54.14
CA ARG A 92 -2.41 5.25 54.49
C ARG A 92 -3.68 4.51 54.17
N GLU A 93 -3.55 3.26 53.77
CA GLU A 93 -4.70 2.37 53.71
C GLU A 93 -5.03 1.90 55.11
N VAL A 94 -6.30 2.05 55.49
CA VAL A 94 -6.84 1.51 56.73
C VAL A 94 -8.02 0.60 56.43
N ASP A 95 -8.25 -0.35 57.32
CA ASP A 95 -9.43 -1.21 57.24
C ASP A 95 -10.69 -0.40 57.48
N LYS A 96 -11.66 -0.50 56.57
CA LYS A 96 -12.98 0.07 56.79
C LYS A 96 -13.64 -0.64 57.98
N PRO A 97 -14.46 0.08 58.78
CA PRO A 97 -15.30 -0.55 59.78
C PRO A 97 -16.12 -1.68 59.14
N ASN A 98 -16.13 -2.85 59.78
CA ASN A 98 -16.82 -4.04 59.25
C ASN A 98 -18.28 -3.74 58.88
N GLU A 99 -18.99 -2.93 59.67
CA GLU A 99 -20.37 -2.53 59.37
C GLU A 99 -20.51 -1.71 58.09
N GLN A 100 -19.55 -0.81 57.82
CA GLN A 100 -19.52 0.01 56.61
C GLN A 100 -19.24 -0.88 55.39
N TYR A 101 -18.22 -1.74 55.46
CA TYR A 101 -17.91 -2.69 54.39
C TYR A 101 -19.10 -3.63 54.12
N GLN A 102 -19.79 -4.11 55.16
CA GLN A 102 -20.98 -4.95 55.01
C GLN A 102 -22.15 -4.21 54.36
N ARG A 103 -22.32 -2.90 54.59
CA ARG A 103 -23.32 -2.08 53.88
C ARG A 103 -22.98 -1.93 52.41
N GLU A 104 -21.73 -1.54 52.11
CA GLU A 104 -21.24 -1.39 50.73
C GLU A 104 -21.34 -2.73 49.97
N LEU A 105 -21.06 -3.86 50.63
CA LEU A 105 -21.20 -5.20 50.05
C LEU A 105 -22.66 -5.55 49.72
N ARG A 106 -23.63 -5.17 50.57
CA ARG A 106 -25.07 -5.36 50.27
C ARG A 106 -25.52 -4.48 49.11
N GLU A 107 -25.07 -3.24 49.05
CA GLU A 107 -25.34 -2.34 47.92
C GLU A 107 -24.73 -2.87 46.62
N TYR A 108 -23.50 -3.39 46.67
CA TYR A 108 -22.86 -4.05 45.54
C TYR A 108 -23.62 -5.29 45.08
N GLN A 109 -24.07 -6.15 46.00
CA GLN A 109 -24.88 -7.32 45.67
C GLN A 109 -26.24 -6.94 45.04
N GLN A 110 -26.82 -5.80 45.42
CA GLN A 110 -28.01 -5.29 44.77
C GLN A 110 -27.69 -4.79 43.35
N LYS A 111 -26.67 -3.94 43.20
CA LYS A 111 -26.20 -3.45 41.89
C LYS A 111 -25.82 -4.59 40.95
N LEU A 112 -25.26 -5.68 41.46
CA LEU A 112 -24.96 -6.89 40.69
C LEU A 112 -26.22 -7.56 40.14
N ARG A 113 -27.30 -7.65 40.93
CA ARG A 113 -28.57 -8.21 40.48
C ARG A 113 -29.21 -7.35 39.39
N ASP A 114 -29.20 -6.03 39.59
CA ASP A 114 -29.70 -5.08 38.60
C ASP A 114 -28.88 -5.16 37.30
N TYR A 115 -27.54 -5.21 37.42
CA TYR A 115 -26.63 -5.41 36.28
C TYR A 115 -26.90 -6.72 35.52
N GLN A 116 -27.16 -7.83 36.22
CA GLN A 116 -27.47 -9.11 35.57
C GLN A 116 -28.74 -9.01 34.71
N GLN A 117 -29.78 -8.35 35.23
CA GLN A 117 -31.02 -8.13 34.49
C GLN A 117 -30.84 -7.20 33.28
N ASP A 118 -30.07 -6.13 33.46
CA ASP A 118 -29.72 -5.21 32.37
C ASP A 118 -28.88 -5.93 31.30
N TYR A 119 -27.95 -6.80 31.71
CA TYR A 119 -27.11 -7.59 30.83
C TYR A 119 -27.92 -8.61 30.02
N GLU A 120 -28.92 -9.28 30.62
CA GLU A 120 -29.83 -10.15 29.87
C GLU A 120 -30.61 -9.39 28.80
N THR A 121 -31.09 -8.19 29.12
CA THR A 121 -31.80 -7.32 28.18
C THR A 121 -30.87 -6.85 27.06
N TYR A 122 -29.64 -6.46 27.42
CA TYR A 122 -28.57 -6.12 26.49
C TYR A 122 -28.27 -7.28 25.53
N SER A 123 -28.08 -8.49 26.06
CA SER A 123 -27.78 -9.71 25.28
C SER A 123 -28.88 -10.02 24.25
N LYS A 124 -30.16 -9.89 24.64
CA LYS A 124 -31.30 -10.04 23.71
C LYS A 124 -31.29 -8.99 22.60
N LYS A 125 -31.07 -7.72 22.94
CA LYS A 125 -30.97 -6.63 21.96
C LYS A 125 -29.78 -6.84 21.01
N LEU A 126 -28.63 -7.25 21.56
CA LEU A 126 -27.43 -7.57 20.80
C LEU A 126 -27.70 -8.69 19.79
N GLY A 127 -28.36 -9.76 20.21
CA GLY A 127 -28.76 -10.87 19.34
C GLY A 127 -29.74 -10.45 18.24
N ALA A 128 -30.69 -9.57 18.55
CA ALA A 128 -31.63 -9.01 17.56
C ALA A 128 -30.90 -8.18 16.50
N VAL A 129 -29.94 -7.33 16.90
CA VAL A 129 -29.12 -6.55 15.97
C VAL A 129 -28.28 -7.46 15.08
N HIS A 130 -27.56 -8.43 15.65
CA HIS A 130 -26.73 -9.37 14.90
C HIS A 130 -27.53 -10.21 13.90
N ASN A 131 -28.77 -10.55 14.24
CA ASN A 131 -29.64 -11.33 13.37
C ASN A 131 -30.36 -10.49 12.30
N SER A 132 -30.36 -9.17 12.42
CA SER A 132 -30.97 -8.27 11.44
C SER A 132 -30.28 -8.37 10.08
N ASP A 133 -31.07 -8.33 9.02
CA ASP A 133 -30.55 -8.40 7.65
C ASP A 133 -29.66 -7.19 7.34
N ILE A 134 -29.98 -6.02 7.91
CA ILE A 134 -29.19 -4.80 7.77
C ILE A 134 -27.76 -5.01 8.30
N TYR A 135 -27.63 -5.56 9.52
CA TYR A 135 -26.31 -5.81 10.13
C TYR A 135 -25.53 -6.88 9.34
N LYS A 136 -26.20 -7.96 8.92
CA LYS A 136 -25.58 -9.02 8.12
C LYS A 136 -25.10 -8.53 6.76
N ASN A 137 -25.90 -7.70 6.09
CA ASN A 137 -25.53 -7.12 4.80
C ASN A 137 -24.32 -6.19 4.95
N LYS A 138 -24.33 -5.29 5.95
CA LYS A 138 -23.17 -4.42 6.25
C LYS A 138 -21.92 -5.21 6.64
N MET A 139 -22.04 -6.30 7.40
CA MET A 139 -20.90 -7.16 7.70
C MET A 139 -20.36 -7.90 6.47
N THR A 140 -21.23 -8.31 5.55
CA THR A 140 -20.84 -8.94 4.29
C THR A 140 -20.11 -7.92 3.41
N GLU A 141 -20.64 -6.71 3.28
CA GLU A 141 -20.01 -5.60 2.59
C GLU A 141 -18.62 -5.30 3.17
N LEU A 142 -18.50 -5.25 4.50
CA LEU A 142 -17.21 -5.04 5.18
C LEU A 142 -16.19 -6.12 4.81
N ARG A 143 -16.60 -7.41 4.83
CA ARG A 143 -15.73 -8.52 4.45
C ARG A 143 -15.28 -8.42 2.99
N ASN A 144 -16.20 -8.07 2.09
CA ASN A 144 -15.92 -7.90 0.67
C ASN A 144 -14.90 -6.76 0.43
N LEU A 145 -15.10 -5.61 1.08
CA LEU A 145 -14.17 -4.49 1.02
C LEU A 145 -12.79 -4.85 1.59
N GLN A 146 -12.75 -5.55 2.72
CA GLN A 146 -11.50 -6.02 3.32
C GLN A 146 -10.76 -7.02 2.43
N ASN A 147 -11.48 -7.91 1.74
CA ASN A 147 -10.88 -8.86 0.81
C ASN A 147 -10.22 -8.14 -0.37
N VAL A 148 -10.92 -7.19 -0.99
CA VAL A 148 -10.37 -6.36 -2.07
C VAL A 148 -9.15 -5.57 -1.57
N GLN A 149 -9.23 -4.98 -0.38
CA GLN A 149 -8.12 -4.24 0.20
C GLN A 149 -6.88 -5.13 0.40
N GLY A 150 -7.06 -6.36 0.93
CA GLY A 150 -5.97 -7.32 1.12
C GLY A 150 -5.32 -7.75 -0.20
N ILE A 151 -6.12 -7.93 -1.25
CA ILE A 151 -5.62 -8.25 -2.59
C ILE A 151 -4.82 -7.07 -3.16
N LEU A 152 -5.37 -5.85 -3.07
CA LEU A 152 -4.72 -4.66 -3.62
C LEU A 152 -3.43 -4.29 -2.90
N HIS A 153 -3.35 -4.52 -1.59
CA HIS A 153 -2.15 -4.25 -0.80
C HIS A 153 -0.92 -5.01 -1.32
N ASN A 154 -1.14 -6.22 -1.83
CA ASN A 154 -0.09 -7.10 -2.36
C ASN A 154 -0.01 -7.10 -3.89
N SER A 155 -0.80 -6.24 -4.56
CA SER A 155 -0.86 -6.22 -6.02
C SER A 155 0.15 -5.26 -6.62
N VAL A 156 0.70 -5.62 -7.78
CA VAL A 156 1.58 -4.74 -8.56
C VAL A 156 0.77 -4.06 -9.67
N PRO A 157 0.73 -2.71 -9.74
CA PRO A 157 0.12 -2.02 -10.85
C PRO A 157 0.85 -2.34 -12.15
N ILE A 158 0.10 -2.65 -13.20
CA ILE A 158 0.66 -2.72 -14.55
C ILE A 158 0.53 -1.33 -15.16
N PRO A 159 1.64 -0.71 -15.61
CA PRO A 159 1.59 0.60 -16.26
C PRO A 159 0.68 0.56 -17.50
N GLU A 160 -0.17 1.57 -17.66
CA GLU A 160 -0.99 1.70 -18.86
C GLU A 160 -0.21 2.36 -19.99
N TRP A 161 -0.43 1.91 -21.23
CA TRP A 161 0.31 2.41 -22.39
C TRP A 161 0.22 3.94 -22.57
N GLN A 162 -0.98 4.51 -22.44
CA GLN A 162 -1.16 5.95 -22.65
C GLN A 162 -0.42 6.77 -21.58
N ASP A 163 -0.50 6.36 -20.32
CA ASP A 163 0.24 6.99 -19.22
C ASP A 163 1.76 6.89 -19.42
N VAL A 164 2.25 5.70 -19.79
CA VAL A 164 3.68 5.48 -20.08
C VAL A 164 4.14 6.37 -21.21
N LYS A 165 3.37 6.45 -22.30
CA LYS A 165 3.70 7.28 -23.46
C LYS A 165 3.71 8.76 -23.10
N GLU A 166 2.67 9.26 -22.43
CA GLU A 166 2.55 10.68 -22.08
C GLU A 166 3.69 11.11 -21.17
N LYS A 167 3.92 10.37 -20.08
CA LYS A 167 4.95 10.69 -19.10
C LYS A 167 6.36 10.53 -19.64
N LEU A 168 6.62 9.51 -20.47
CA LEU A 168 7.92 9.34 -21.12
C LEU A 168 8.17 10.45 -22.14
N THR A 169 7.15 10.83 -22.92
CA THR A 169 7.22 11.99 -23.84
C THR A 169 7.50 13.28 -23.07
N GLN A 170 6.84 13.47 -21.93
CA GLN A 170 7.10 14.60 -21.05
C GLN A 170 8.53 14.58 -20.53
N ALA A 171 9.03 13.45 -20.04
CA ALA A 171 10.40 13.29 -19.54
C ALA A 171 11.46 13.61 -20.61
N ILE A 172 11.20 13.24 -21.87
CA ILE A 172 12.05 13.59 -23.01
C ILE A 172 12.00 15.09 -23.28
N ASN A 173 10.80 15.68 -23.35
CA ASN A 173 10.63 17.11 -23.67
C ASN A 173 11.18 18.05 -22.59
N THR A 174 11.02 17.70 -21.30
CA THR A 174 11.52 18.50 -20.17
C THR A 174 13.04 18.44 -20.04
N SER A 175 13.71 17.48 -20.67
CA SER A 175 15.17 17.37 -20.62
C SER A 175 15.87 18.57 -21.27
N GLY A 176 15.17 19.35 -22.11
CA GLY A 176 15.68 20.53 -22.78
C GLY A 176 16.78 20.24 -23.82
N THR A 177 17.07 18.96 -24.07
CA THR A 177 18.09 18.55 -25.03
C THR A 177 17.47 18.33 -26.40
N LYS A 178 17.86 19.13 -27.41
CA LYS A 178 17.69 18.83 -28.85
C LYS A 178 18.65 17.72 -29.31
N ARG A 179 18.79 16.68 -28.49
CA ARG A 179 19.71 15.57 -28.73
C ARG A 179 19.00 14.56 -29.64
N GLU A 180 19.72 14.08 -30.65
CA GLU A 180 19.22 13.07 -31.59
C GLU A 180 18.66 11.85 -30.85
N GLU A 181 19.23 11.48 -29.69
CA GLU A 181 18.74 10.36 -28.88
C GLU A 181 17.31 10.56 -28.35
N GLY A 182 16.92 11.79 -28.01
CA GLY A 182 15.56 12.10 -27.57
C GLY A 182 14.53 12.04 -28.71
N GLU A 183 14.88 12.62 -29.86
CA GLU A 183 14.03 12.57 -31.07
C GLU A 183 13.84 11.14 -31.56
N ARG A 184 14.92 10.34 -31.55
CA ARG A 184 14.88 8.92 -31.92
C ARG A 184 14.01 8.09 -30.98
N LEU A 185 14.01 8.40 -29.69
CA LEU A 185 13.11 7.76 -28.73
C LEU A 185 11.64 8.14 -29.01
N LEU A 186 11.35 9.41 -29.29
CA LEU A 186 10.00 9.85 -29.64
C LEU A 186 9.50 9.20 -30.94
N GLU A 187 10.36 9.06 -31.94
CA GLU A 187 10.05 8.33 -33.17
C GLU A 187 9.73 6.85 -32.89
N LYS A 188 10.55 6.18 -32.06
CA LYS A 188 10.29 4.80 -31.61
C LYS A 188 8.94 4.70 -30.90
N LEU A 189 8.58 5.65 -30.02
CA LEU A 189 7.28 5.66 -29.34
C LEU A 189 6.10 5.85 -30.29
N ASN A 190 6.25 6.71 -31.31
CA ASN A 190 5.23 6.87 -32.35
C ASN A 190 5.07 5.60 -33.20
N ASN A 191 6.17 4.93 -33.52
CA ASN A 191 6.13 3.64 -34.23
C ASN A 191 5.45 2.55 -33.39
N ILE A 192 5.70 2.51 -32.08
CA ILE A 192 5.03 1.59 -31.15
C ILE A 192 3.52 1.90 -31.06
N GLU A 193 3.13 3.18 -30.98
CA GLU A 193 1.71 3.57 -30.98
C GLU A 193 0.98 3.02 -32.22
N ASN A 194 1.58 3.19 -33.39
CA ASN A 194 1.00 2.78 -34.67
C ASN A 194 1.10 1.27 -34.94
N SER A 195 1.79 0.52 -34.08
CA SER A 195 1.92 -0.93 -34.22
C SER A 195 0.66 -1.66 -33.74
N ASN A 196 0.35 -2.79 -34.38
CA ASN A 196 -0.74 -3.68 -33.99
C ASN A 196 -0.33 -4.60 -32.82
N LEU A 197 0.15 -4.00 -31.73
CA LEU A 197 0.53 -4.69 -30.50
C LEU A 197 -0.53 -4.45 -29.41
N SER A 198 -0.69 -5.42 -28.50
CA SER A 198 -1.47 -5.20 -27.29
C SER A 198 -0.87 -4.08 -26.44
N PRO A 199 -1.66 -3.35 -25.63
CA PRO A 199 -1.14 -2.29 -24.77
C PRO A 199 0.04 -2.72 -23.89
N GLU A 200 0.01 -3.94 -23.36
CA GLU A 200 1.08 -4.50 -22.53
C GLU A 200 2.36 -4.70 -23.33
N ARG A 201 2.25 -5.18 -24.57
CA ARG A 201 3.41 -5.33 -25.48
C ARG A 201 3.94 -3.97 -25.93
N LYS A 202 3.09 -2.95 -26.06
CA LYS A 202 3.54 -1.58 -26.33
C LYS A 202 4.37 -1.03 -25.16
N VAL A 203 3.94 -1.27 -23.91
CA VAL A 203 4.71 -0.90 -22.71
C VAL A 203 6.07 -1.61 -22.68
N GLU A 204 6.11 -2.93 -22.86
CA GLU A 204 7.36 -3.69 -22.93
C GLU A 204 8.32 -3.13 -23.99
N ARG A 205 7.83 -2.89 -25.22
CA ARG A 205 8.63 -2.33 -26.31
C ARG A 205 9.12 -0.92 -26.04
N ALA A 206 8.34 -0.10 -25.35
CA ALA A 206 8.77 1.24 -24.98
C ALA A 206 9.84 1.22 -23.88
N ILE A 207 9.75 0.29 -22.94
CA ILE A 207 10.81 0.08 -21.94
C ILE A 207 12.09 -0.39 -22.64
N ASP A 208 12.01 -1.34 -23.57
CA ASP A 208 13.17 -1.78 -24.34
C ASP A 208 13.82 -0.62 -25.12
N ALA A 209 13.02 0.19 -25.81
CA ALA A 209 13.49 1.38 -26.51
C ALA A 209 14.16 2.38 -25.57
N MET A 210 13.55 2.65 -24.41
CA MET A 210 14.10 3.52 -23.38
C MET A 210 15.44 2.99 -22.86
N LEU A 211 15.54 1.70 -22.55
CA LEU A 211 16.77 1.07 -22.05
C LEU A 211 17.88 1.09 -23.10
N GLU A 212 17.55 0.91 -24.38
CA GLU A 212 18.50 1.02 -25.48
C GLU A 212 19.10 2.43 -25.56
N GLU A 213 18.27 3.47 -25.49
CA GLU A 213 18.70 4.86 -25.51
C GLU A 213 19.50 5.23 -24.25
N TYR A 214 19.03 4.81 -23.07
CA TYR A 214 19.75 5.01 -21.81
C TYR A 214 21.15 4.36 -21.86
N ARG A 215 21.24 3.14 -22.38
CA ARG A 215 22.52 2.45 -22.62
C ARG A 215 23.41 3.20 -23.60
N SER A 216 22.84 3.78 -24.67
CA SER A 216 23.57 4.61 -25.63
C SER A 216 24.18 5.83 -24.94
N ILE A 217 23.40 6.54 -24.12
CA ILE A 217 23.84 7.73 -23.37
C ILE A 217 24.95 7.38 -22.37
N LEU A 218 24.81 6.26 -21.64
CA LEU A 218 25.83 5.81 -20.69
C LEU A 218 27.16 5.44 -21.37
N ARG A 219 27.13 5.02 -22.64
CA ARG A 219 28.32 4.63 -23.41
C ARG A 219 28.96 5.78 -24.15
N SER A 220 28.21 6.80 -24.54
CA SER A 220 28.73 8.00 -25.22
C SER A 220 29.40 8.98 -24.25
N GLY A 221 29.10 8.89 -22.95
CA GLY A 221 29.86 9.57 -21.90
C GLY A 221 31.30 9.05 -21.84
N LEU A 222 32.29 9.91 -22.10
CA LEU A 222 33.72 9.60 -22.27
C LEU A 222 34.42 8.90 -21.07
N THR A 223 33.71 8.62 -19.98
CA THR A 223 34.11 7.68 -18.93
C THR A 223 32.82 7.00 -18.48
N GLY A 224 32.76 5.67 -18.45
CA GLY A 224 31.54 4.88 -18.19
C GLY A 224 30.98 4.98 -16.76
N VAL A 225 31.00 6.17 -16.16
CA VAL A 225 30.52 6.49 -14.82
C VAL A 225 29.56 7.67 -14.91
N PHE A 226 28.27 7.45 -14.66
CA PHE A 226 27.30 8.53 -14.51
C PHE A 226 27.45 9.09 -13.10
N THR A 227 28.11 10.25 -12.96
CA THR A 227 28.03 11.03 -11.73
C THR A 227 26.88 12.02 -11.85
N LYS A 228 26.20 12.36 -10.74
CA LYS A 228 25.15 13.41 -10.71
C LYS A 228 25.62 14.77 -11.25
N GLN A 229 26.91 14.93 -11.50
CA GLN A 229 27.57 16.17 -11.95
C GLN A 229 28.09 16.09 -13.40
N THR A 230 28.00 14.95 -14.08
CA THR A 230 28.42 14.73 -15.49
C THR A 230 27.45 13.75 -16.19
N GLY A 231 26.52 14.08 -17.09
CA GLY A 231 26.30 15.29 -17.92
C GLY A 231 25.26 15.02 -19.03
N SER A 232 24.10 14.42 -18.69
CA SER A 232 22.96 14.29 -19.61
C SER A 232 21.63 14.42 -18.86
N SER A 233 20.95 15.54 -19.08
CA SER A 233 19.60 15.82 -18.54
C SER A 233 18.60 14.73 -18.93
N LEU A 234 18.70 14.22 -20.17
CA LEU A 234 17.84 13.14 -20.67
C LEU A 234 18.01 11.84 -19.87
N ALA A 235 19.24 11.41 -19.59
CA ALA A 235 19.45 10.17 -18.83
C ALA A 235 18.98 10.29 -17.37
N GLN A 236 19.11 11.47 -16.75
CA GLN A 236 18.53 11.72 -15.43
C GLN A 236 17.00 11.60 -15.49
N ASN A 237 16.35 12.27 -16.45
CA ASN A 237 14.89 12.20 -16.60
C ASN A 237 14.38 10.79 -16.91
N LEU A 238 15.12 10.00 -17.70
CA LEU A 238 14.77 8.59 -17.94
C LEU A 238 14.91 7.73 -16.68
N GLN A 239 15.93 8.00 -15.85
CA GLN A 239 16.11 7.33 -14.56
C GLN A 239 14.99 7.68 -13.57
N ASP A 240 14.63 8.96 -13.49
CA ASP A 240 13.54 9.45 -12.64
C ASP A 240 12.21 8.86 -13.11
N PHE A 241 11.92 8.90 -14.43
CA PHE A 241 10.76 8.26 -15.02
C PHE A 241 10.69 6.76 -14.70
N SER A 242 11.79 6.03 -14.91
CA SER A 242 11.89 4.60 -14.65
C SER A 242 11.62 4.25 -13.18
N THR A 243 12.16 5.05 -12.26
CA THR A 243 12.01 4.80 -10.82
C THR A 243 10.60 5.17 -10.34
N GLU A 244 10.11 6.35 -10.72
CA GLU A 244 8.86 6.91 -10.22
C GLU A 244 7.60 6.32 -10.88
N ASN A 245 7.69 5.92 -12.15
CA ASN A 245 6.51 5.50 -12.92
C ASN A 245 6.50 4.02 -13.29
N LEU A 246 7.67 3.38 -13.35
CA LEU A 246 7.77 1.96 -13.67
C LEU A 246 8.21 1.12 -12.49
N GLY A 247 8.76 1.71 -11.42
CA GLY A 247 9.35 0.96 -10.30
C GLY A 247 10.62 0.20 -10.69
N ILE A 248 11.29 0.62 -11.77
CA ILE A 248 12.51 0.01 -12.29
C ILE A 248 13.70 0.88 -11.88
N THR A 249 14.67 0.30 -11.16
CA THR A 249 15.89 1.02 -10.79
C THR A 249 16.95 0.86 -11.89
N LEU A 250 17.32 1.96 -12.56
CA LEU A 250 18.37 1.91 -13.59
C LEU A 250 19.78 2.03 -12.99
N PRO A 251 20.78 1.32 -13.53
CA PRO A 251 22.16 1.40 -13.07
C PRO A 251 22.81 2.71 -13.51
N THR A 252 23.60 3.31 -12.63
CA THR A 252 24.37 4.55 -12.90
C THR A 252 25.64 4.31 -13.72
N SER A 253 26.01 3.06 -13.99
CA SER A 253 27.15 2.73 -14.85
C SER A 253 26.95 1.38 -15.49
N LEU A 254 27.57 1.18 -16.66
CA LEU A 254 27.53 -0.08 -17.38
C LEU A 254 28.94 -0.51 -17.76
N SER A 255 29.28 -1.76 -17.45
CA SER A 255 30.53 -2.35 -17.90
C SER A 255 30.51 -2.54 -19.42
N LYS A 256 31.70 -2.52 -20.05
CA LYS A 256 31.83 -2.76 -21.49
C LYS A 256 31.26 -4.13 -21.85
N GLY A 257 30.31 -4.16 -22.79
CA GLY A 257 29.65 -5.39 -23.25
C GLY A 257 28.46 -5.85 -22.41
N GLN A 258 28.20 -5.23 -21.25
CA GLN A 258 27.04 -5.58 -20.42
C GLN A 258 25.73 -5.24 -21.17
N PRO A 259 24.80 -6.21 -21.33
CA PRO A 259 23.48 -5.92 -21.86
C PRO A 259 22.67 -5.12 -20.85
N LEU A 260 21.84 -4.20 -21.34
CA LEU A 260 20.81 -3.53 -20.55
C LEU A 260 19.46 -3.86 -21.19
N SER A 261 18.71 -4.71 -20.51
CA SER A 261 17.36 -5.16 -20.85
C SER A 261 16.56 -5.39 -19.57
N ILE A 262 15.24 -5.44 -19.67
CA ILE A 262 14.36 -5.77 -18.54
C ILE A 262 14.78 -7.07 -17.85
N GLU A 263 15.17 -8.09 -18.61
CA GLU A 263 15.65 -9.37 -18.08
C GLU A 263 16.96 -9.23 -17.31
N SER A 264 17.92 -8.44 -17.81
CA SER A 264 19.17 -8.21 -17.09
C SER A 264 18.97 -7.44 -15.78
N LEU A 265 18.01 -6.50 -15.76
CA LEU A 265 17.65 -5.73 -14.57
C LEU A 265 16.92 -6.59 -13.54
N HIS A 266 16.02 -7.46 -14.00
CA HIS A 266 15.35 -8.46 -13.16
C HIS A 266 16.35 -9.40 -12.49
N ARG A 267 17.29 -9.99 -13.24
CA ARG A 267 18.36 -10.84 -12.68
C ARG A 267 19.26 -10.12 -11.68
N ALA A 268 19.39 -8.80 -11.80
CA ALA A 268 20.16 -7.96 -10.89
C ALA A 268 19.37 -7.50 -9.65
N GLY A 269 18.10 -7.87 -9.52
CA GLY A 269 17.22 -7.45 -8.42
C GLY A 269 16.71 -6.01 -8.54
N CYS A 270 16.85 -5.38 -9.72
CA CYS A 270 16.40 -4.01 -9.98
C CYS A 270 14.93 -3.92 -10.45
N VAL A 271 14.28 -5.07 -10.68
CA VAL A 271 12.87 -5.24 -11.05
C VAL A 271 12.33 -6.43 -10.25
N SER A 272 11.16 -6.31 -9.62
CA SER A 272 10.55 -7.43 -8.89
C SER A 272 10.03 -8.51 -9.83
N ASP A 273 9.93 -9.76 -9.35
CA ASP A 273 9.37 -10.90 -10.11
C ASP A 273 7.98 -10.60 -10.67
N ASP A 274 7.12 -10.00 -9.84
CA ASP A 274 5.75 -9.66 -10.20
C ASP A 274 5.67 -8.60 -11.30
N LEU A 275 6.50 -7.56 -11.21
CA LEU A 275 6.57 -6.51 -12.23
C LEU A 275 7.16 -7.05 -13.54
N TYR A 276 8.21 -7.87 -13.46
CA TYR A 276 8.80 -8.54 -14.62
C TYR A 276 7.78 -9.41 -15.35
N LYS A 277 7.04 -10.25 -14.61
CA LYS A 277 5.97 -11.08 -15.15
C LYS A 277 4.84 -10.25 -15.73
N GLY A 278 4.51 -9.14 -15.07
CA GLY A 278 3.48 -8.21 -15.53
C GLY A 278 3.77 -7.55 -16.86
N ILE A 279 5.02 -7.13 -17.07
CA ILE A 279 5.43 -6.43 -18.28
C ILE A 279 5.66 -7.42 -19.43
N THR A 280 6.34 -8.54 -19.16
CA THR A 280 6.81 -9.46 -20.22
C THR A 280 5.83 -10.61 -20.51
N GLY A 281 4.91 -10.88 -19.58
CA GLY A 281 4.06 -12.06 -19.59
C GLY A 281 4.80 -13.37 -19.28
N LYS A 282 6.06 -13.30 -18.83
CA LYS A 282 6.93 -14.47 -18.61
C LYS A 282 7.16 -14.74 -17.15
N THR A 283 7.23 -16.01 -16.78
CA THR A 283 7.63 -16.42 -15.43
C THR A 283 9.15 -16.42 -15.33
N PRO A 284 9.74 -15.97 -14.20
CA PRO A 284 11.18 -16.09 -13.97
C PRO A 284 11.62 -17.55 -14.17
N GLY A 285 12.46 -17.82 -15.18
CA GLY A 285 12.92 -19.17 -15.52
C GLY A 285 12.35 -19.78 -16.80
N ASP A 286 11.39 -19.12 -17.46
CA ASP A 286 10.99 -19.50 -18.82
C ASP A 286 12.14 -19.20 -19.78
N LYS A 287 12.90 -20.24 -20.14
CA LYS A 287 13.89 -20.15 -21.22
C LYS A 287 13.14 -19.73 -22.48
N TYR A 288 13.58 -18.64 -23.11
CA TYR A 288 13.17 -18.33 -24.47
C TYR A 288 13.40 -19.57 -25.34
N GLU A 289 12.36 -20.06 -26.00
CA GLU A 289 12.56 -20.79 -27.24
C GLU A 289 13.30 -19.84 -28.18
N VAL A 290 14.55 -20.20 -28.50
CA VAL A 290 15.32 -19.56 -29.56
C VAL A 290 14.61 -19.92 -30.87
N GLY A 291 13.74 -19.03 -31.34
CA GLY A 291 12.83 -19.30 -32.45
C GLY A 291 12.75 -18.15 -33.44
N LYS A 292 13.81 -18.02 -34.25
CA LYS A 292 13.91 -17.34 -35.57
C LYS A 292 13.72 -15.81 -35.60
N GLY A 293 14.85 -15.12 -35.79
CA GLY A 293 14.84 -13.76 -36.34
C GLY A 293 14.31 -13.73 -37.77
N PRO A 294 13.97 -12.54 -38.29
CA PRO A 294 13.50 -12.39 -39.67
C PRO A 294 14.58 -12.88 -40.63
N GLU A 295 14.17 -13.70 -41.61
CA GLU A 295 15.01 -14.14 -42.71
C GLU A 295 15.57 -12.90 -43.43
N VAL A 296 16.88 -12.70 -43.31
CA VAL A 296 17.61 -11.73 -44.13
C VAL A 296 17.75 -12.37 -45.51
N GLU A 297 16.88 -11.99 -46.45
CA GLU A 297 17.11 -12.27 -47.87
C GLU A 297 18.42 -11.57 -48.29
N SER A 298 19.48 -12.35 -48.41
CA SER A 298 20.77 -11.91 -48.94
C SER A 298 20.67 -11.73 -50.45
N TYR A 299 20.20 -10.57 -50.90
CA TYR A 299 20.55 -10.07 -52.21
C TYR A 299 21.88 -9.34 -52.07
N TYR A 300 22.97 -9.94 -52.52
CA TYR A 300 24.04 -9.29 -53.30
C TYR A 300 25.17 -10.30 -53.63
N THR A 301 25.36 -10.46 -54.93
CA THR A 301 26.62 -10.69 -55.67
C THR A 301 27.43 -11.96 -55.45
N ASN A 302 27.45 -12.80 -56.50
CA ASN A 302 28.70 -13.36 -56.99
C ASN A 302 28.87 -12.96 -58.46
N ASN A 303 29.63 -11.88 -58.66
CA ASN A 303 30.43 -11.72 -59.87
C ASN A 303 31.86 -12.16 -59.50
N MET A 304 32.44 -12.98 -60.38
CA MET A 304 33.84 -13.41 -60.53
C MET A 304 34.05 -14.92 -60.37
N LEU A 305 33.83 -15.65 -61.47
CA LEU A 305 34.89 -16.30 -62.25
C LEU A 305 34.38 -16.56 -63.68
#